data_AF-A0A6S7KFR2-F1
#
_entry.id   AF-A0A6S7KFR2-F1
#
_cell.length_a   1.000
_cell.length_b   1.000
_cell.length_c   1.000
_cell.angle_alpha   90.00
_cell.angle_beta   90.00
_cell.angle_gamma   90.00
#
_symmetry.space_group_name_H-M   'P 1'
#
loop_
_entity.id
_entity.type
_entity.pdbx_description
1 polymer ?
#
loop_
_entity_poly.entity_id
_entity_poly.type
_entity_poly.pdbx_seq_one_letter_code
_entity_poly.pdbx_strand_id
1 'polypeptide(L)'
;MEYVTTQAAQHIRSWKAHILRSINQDAARHDILKVLDSHSALIVLDWAMKFIPRKYRESQRDWFAKRGLPWHIAVLTKKNDDGDLQVLTFLHLFKSCSQDSGAVVAIIHDVLSQLSTIAPEVHTVYLRQDNAGCYHSALTLLSLPTIERSTGIQIRRIDFSDPQGGKGACDREAAHIKNHMNKYLNSGNDIENPEQMKTAIESFEGIRGVKVTVCAPPPGVKGMAGEWNGVSLINNIEYRNESMTVWMAYSNGPGKVLPLTNFCRPPTAPKLIHSEETEDTVSFVAVKARQQPKKSREQNNTDPMEDESNDEKVDTYSKLFLCPEQGCIKSFHRYSSLERHLHCDNHTYVLEHETLYDKAMKLYATKLEEGSGKNPIPTELESVELPEPDIGPELQMGWALRTSTKGKRFSDVQKKYLVDVFDAREQTGRKADPGDVSRAMRSTRNSDGSRLFNKGDFLTPQQIASFFSRLAKKRRENTSGDKDNEERGDGDDNDYEEDDLNKKDFEKRRGQEIEELSASLIDAIGLKHPIMFDRHNICELTSQRKLSKFSVYMLQEICSSFELNITDSTGKRKFKKPYIDLLEKLVQSCGC
;
A
#
# COMPACT_ATOMS: atom_id res chain seq x y z
N MET A 1 -15.17 -14.28 -18.98
CA MET A 1 -14.00 -14.31 -19.89
C MET A 1 -13.66 -12.87 -20.30
N GLU A 2 -13.96 -12.42 -21.51
CA GLU A 2 -13.47 -11.17 -22.12
C GLU A 2 -13.26 -9.96 -21.17
N TYR A 3 -14.27 -9.48 -20.43
CA TYR A 3 -14.10 -8.36 -19.48
C TYR A 3 -12.99 -8.59 -18.44
N VAL A 4 -12.88 -9.81 -17.90
CA VAL A 4 -11.85 -10.19 -16.94
C VAL A 4 -10.48 -10.20 -17.61
N THR A 5 -10.39 -10.69 -18.85
CA THR A 5 -9.17 -10.68 -19.66
C THR A 5 -8.70 -9.25 -19.96
N THR A 6 -9.62 -8.37 -20.39
CA THR A 6 -9.33 -6.94 -20.62
C THR A 6 -8.87 -6.25 -19.34
N GLN A 7 -9.54 -6.51 -18.22
CA GLN A 7 -9.18 -5.93 -16.92
C GLN A 7 -7.80 -6.43 -16.45
N ALA A 8 -7.51 -7.73 -16.57
CA ALA A 8 -6.21 -8.30 -16.23
C ALA A 8 -5.09 -7.71 -17.11
N ALA A 9 -5.30 -7.60 -18.42
CA ALA A 9 -4.35 -6.96 -19.33
C ALA A 9 -4.10 -5.48 -18.98
N GLN A 10 -5.13 -4.75 -18.55
CA GLN A 10 -4.98 -3.37 -18.08
C GLN A 10 -4.19 -3.30 -16.76
N HIS A 11 -4.45 -4.19 -15.81
CA HIS A 11 -3.68 -4.26 -14.57
C HIS A 11 -2.20 -4.56 -14.82
N ILE A 12 -1.88 -5.50 -15.72
CA ILE A 12 -0.50 -5.80 -16.13
C ILE A 12 0.17 -4.56 -16.77
N ARG A 13 -0.54 -3.82 -17.62
CA ARG A 13 -0.02 -2.56 -18.21
C ARG A 13 0.22 -1.49 -17.15
N SER A 14 -0.70 -1.30 -16.21
CA SER A 14 -0.57 -0.35 -15.11
C SER A 14 0.61 -0.71 -14.17
N TRP A 15 0.81 -2.00 -13.90
CA TRP A 15 1.94 -2.52 -13.13
C TRP A 15 3.28 -2.31 -13.85
N LYS A 16 3.37 -2.64 -15.15
CA LYS A 16 4.57 -2.34 -15.97
C LYS A 16 4.88 -0.83 -16.01
N ALA A 17 3.86 0.02 -16.15
CA ALA A 17 4.02 1.47 -16.11
C ALA A 17 4.52 1.95 -14.74
N HIS A 18 4.04 1.35 -13.65
CA HIS A 18 4.49 1.65 -12.30
C HIS A 18 5.94 1.25 -12.05
N ILE A 19 6.37 0.03 -12.42
CA ILE A 19 7.78 -0.38 -12.30
C ILE A 19 8.70 0.61 -13.02
N LEU A 20 8.37 0.98 -14.26
CA LEU A 20 9.18 1.92 -15.04
C LEU A 20 9.27 3.30 -14.35
N ARG A 21 8.18 3.80 -13.77
CA ARG A 21 8.19 5.04 -12.97
C ARG A 21 9.01 4.89 -11.70
N SER A 22 8.85 3.81 -10.93
CA SER A 22 9.61 3.55 -9.71
C SER A 22 11.12 3.54 -9.96
N ILE A 23 11.58 2.83 -11.00
CA ILE A 23 13.00 2.78 -11.39
C ILE A 23 13.49 4.18 -11.80
N ASN A 24 12.74 4.91 -12.64
CA ASN A 24 13.09 6.28 -13.04
C ASN A 24 13.17 7.23 -11.83
N GLN A 25 12.27 7.07 -10.86
CA GLN A 25 12.20 7.91 -9.67
C GLN A 25 13.25 7.55 -8.60
N ASP A 26 13.85 6.36 -8.67
CA ASP A 26 15.00 5.98 -7.84
C ASP A 26 16.35 6.33 -8.45
N ALA A 27 16.44 6.54 -9.77
CA ALA A 27 17.61 7.15 -10.41
C ALA A 27 18.01 8.48 -9.76
N ALA A 28 17.02 9.26 -9.30
CA ALA A 28 17.21 10.49 -8.52
C ALA A 28 18.13 10.29 -7.30
N ARG A 29 17.90 9.22 -6.54
CA ARG A 29 18.67 8.86 -5.35
C ARG A 29 20.10 8.50 -5.72
N HIS A 30 20.28 7.70 -6.77
CA HIS A 30 21.60 7.31 -7.27
C HIS A 30 22.42 8.50 -7.77
N ASP A 31 21.81 9.43 -8.51
CA ASP A 31 22.52 10.59 -9.03
C ASP A 31 22.89 11.59 -7.92
N ILE A 32 22.06 11.75 -6.88
CA ILE A 32 22.43 12.46 -5.65
C ILE A 32 23.61 11.77 -4.96
N LEU A 33 23.53 10.46 -4.70
CA LEU A 33 24.60 9.70 -4.03
C LEU A 33 25.94 9.77 -4.76
N LYS A 34 25.96 9.92 -6.10
CA LYS A 34 27.19 10.16 -6.87
C LYS A 34 27.82 11.51 -6.52
N VAL A 35 27.03 12.57 -6.43
CA VAL A 35 27.51 13.95 -6.21
C VAL A 35 27.66 14.36 -4.74
N LEU A 36 27.23 13.54 -3.78
CA LEU A 36 27.50 13.80 -2.36
C LEU A 36 29.01 13.86 -2.05
N ASP A 37 29.36 14.75 -1.14
CA ASP A 37 30.69 15.03 -0.60
C ASP A 37 30.64 15.18 0.94
N SER A 38 31.70 15.73 1.55
CA SER A 38 31.79 15.99 3.00
C SER A 38 30.92 17.14 3.51
N HIS A 39 30.46 18.01 2.60
CA HIS A 39 29.71 19.23 2.89
C HIS A 39 28.21 19.12 2.51
N SER A 40 27.79 17.95 2.03
CA SER A 40 26.43 17.69 1.59
C SER A 40 25.86 16.36 2.07
N ALA A 41 24.55 16.31 2.33
CA ALA A 41 23.87 15.10 2.80
C ALA A 41 22.54 14.84 2.06
N LEU A 42 22.27 13.56 1.79
CA LEU A 42 20.95 13.06 1.42
C LEU A 42 20.19 12.67 2.70
N ILE A 43 19.00 13.21 2.90
CA ILE A 43 18.13 12.89 4.02
C ILE A 43 16.89 12.18 3.49
N VAL A 44 16.72 10.91 3.87
CA VAL A 44 15.48 10.15 3.62
C VAL A 44 14.59 10.27 4.85
N LEU A 45 13.33 10.71 4.69
CA LEU A 45 12.38 10.87 5.79
C LEU A 45 11.17 9.96 5.59
N ASP A 46 10.77 9.25 6.65
CA ASP A 46 9.54 8.44 6.62
C ASP A 46 8.85 8.30 7.99
N TRP A 47 7.53 8.11 7.95
CA TRP A 47 6.72 7.75 9.11
C TRP A 47 6.76 6.23 9.29
N ALA A 48 7.56 5.76 10.25
CA ALA A 48 7.62 4.34 10.54
C ALA A 48 6.27 3.79 11.02
N MET A 49 5.98 2.53 10.67
CA MET A 49 4.82 1.81 11.23
C MET A 49 4.80 1.94 12.75
N LYS A 50 3.67 2.44 13.28
CA LYS A 50 3.47 2.74 14.71
C LYS A 50 3.89 1.56 15.59
N PHE A 51 4.72 1.84 16.60
CA PHE A 51 5.15 0.82 17.55
C PHE A 51 3.98 0.46 18.48
N ILE A 52 3.56 -0.79 18.50
CA ILE A 52 2.51 -1.24 19.43
C ILE A 52 3.14 -1.33 20.84
N PRO A 53 2.61 -0.65 21.87
CA PRO A 53 3.07 -0.77 23.26
C PRO A 53 3.11 -2.23 23.72
N ARG A 54 4.19 -2.66 24.37
CA ARG A 54 4.42 -4.07 24.76
C ARG A 54 4.99 -4.18 26.16
N LYS A 55 4.53 -5.20 26.88
CA LYS A 55 5.18 -5.68 28.11
C LYS A 55 6.03 -6.91 27.83
N TYR A 56 7.02 -7.18 28.67
CA TYR A 56 7.72 -8.47 28.68
C TYR A 56 6.75 -9.62 28.97
N ARG A 57 5.79 -9.40 29.88
CA ARG A 57 4.69 -10.32 30.18
C ARG A 57 3.37 -9.59 30.04
N GLU A 58 2.56 -10.07 29.10
CA GLU A 58 1.29 -9.48 28.71
C GLU A 58 0.24 -10.59 28.62
N SER A 59 -0.97 -10.36 29.16
CA SER A 59 -2.06 -11.30 28.92
C SER A 59 -2.63 -11.09 27.52
N GLN A 60 -3.24 -12.14 26.94
CA GLN A 60 -3.90 -12.04 25.63
C GLN A 60 -5.05 -11.00 25.62
N ARG A 61 -5.60 -10.65 26.79
CA ARG A 61 -6.61 -9.60 26.93
C ARG A 61 -6.00 -8.21 26.80
N ASP A 62 -4.88 -7.95 27.48
CA ASP A 62 -4.22 -6.64 27.51
C ASP A 62 -3.57 -6.30 26.16
N TRP A 63 -3.22 -7.32 25.36
CA TRP A 63 -2.72 -7.18 23.99
C TRP A 63 -3.73 -6.55 23.01
N PHE A 64 -5.04 -6.73 23.23
CA PHE A 64 -6.05 -6.37 22.23
C PHE A 64 -6.28 -4.85 22.14
N ALA A 65 -6.45 -4.34 20.92
CA ALA A 65 -6.81 -2.96 20.58
C ALA A 65 -5.87 -1.83 21.09
N LYS A 66 -4.62 -2.14 21.45
CA LYS A 66 -3.63 -1.11 21.82
C LYS A 66 -3.41 -0.06 20.72
N ARG A 67 -3.44 1.22 21.11
CA ARG A 67 -3.03 2.34 20.25
C ARG A 67 -1.51 2.32 20.04
N GLY A 68 -1.07 2.22 18.79
CA GLY A 68 0.35 2.31 18.45
C GLY A 68 0.92 3.72 18.64
N LEU A 69 2.16 3.79 19.13
CA LEU A 69 2.95 5.01 19.28
C LEU A 69 3.45 5.51 17.91
N PRO A 70 3.14 6.76 17.51
CA PRO A 70 3.74 7.38 16.33
C PRO A 70 5.21 7.75 16.55
N TRP A 71 6.03 7.45 15.56
CA TRP A 71 7.45 7.78 15.53
C TRP A 71 7.91 8.00 14.09
N HIS A 72 8.81 8.96 13.90
CA HIS A 72 9.36 9.35 12.60
C HIS A 72 10.85 9.00 12.54
N ILE A 73 11.35 8.66 11.34
CA ILE A 73 12.75 8.36 11.08
C ILE A 73 13.28 9.28 9.98
N ALA A 74 14.39 9.96 10.24
CA ALA A 74 15.19 10.61 9.22
C ALA A 74 16.56 9.91 9.14
N VAL A 75 16.89 9.32 7.97
CA VAL A 75 18.19 8.70 7.71
C VAL A 75 19.02 9.64 6.84
N LEU A 76 20.06 10.22 7.42
CA LEU A 76 21.00 11.12 6.77
C LEU A 76 22.18 10.30 6.26
N THR A 77 22.58 10.53 5.01
CA THR A 77 23.74 9.90 4.36
C THR A 77 24.62 10.99 3.77
N LYS A 78 25.92 11.01 4.11
CA LYS A 78 26.94 11.86 3.47
C LYS A 78 28.15 11.02 3.06
N LYS A 79 29.12 11.61 2.36
CA LYS A 79 30.46 11.02 2.22
C LYS A 79 31.45 11.71 3.15
N ASN A 80 32.55 11.07 3.49
CA ASN A 80 33.73 11.76 3.99
C ASN A 80 34.66 12.17 2.83
N ASP A 81 35.80 12.79 3.13
CA ASP A 81 36.77 13.22 2.12
C ASP A 81 37.44 12.05 1.37
N ASP A 82 37.45 10.84 1.95
CA ASP A 82 37.92 9.61 1.29
C ASP A 82 36.88 9.02 0.32
N GLY A 83 35.66 9.57 0.26
CA GLY A 83 34.54 9.04 -0.52
C GLY A 83 33.75 7.92 0.16
N ASP A 84 34.13 7.51 1.37
CA ASP A 84 33.42 6.54 2.20
C ASP A 84 32.07 7.12 2.66
N LEU A 85 30.99 6.34 2.51
CA LEU A 85 29.67 6.75 2.97
C LEU A 85 29.56 6.67 4.50
N GLN A 86 28.93 7.68 5.08
CA GLN A 86 28.58 7.73 6.50
C GLN A 86 27.10 7.99 6.70
N VAL A 87 26.50 7.38 7.71
CA VAL A 87 25.08 7.48 8.05
C VAL A 87 24.89 8.02 9.47
N LEU A 88 23.85 8.83 9.64
CA LEU A 88 23.32 9.32 10.91
C LEU A 88 21.80 9.23 10.86
N THR A 89 21.16 8.70 11.89
CA THR A 89 19.71 8.50 11.95
C THR A 89 19.11 9.29 13.11
N PHE A 90 18.11 10.10 12.84
CA PHE A 90 17.32 10.79 13.86
C PHE A 90 15.95 10.13 14.01
N LEU A 91 15.55 9.92 15.26
CA LEU A 91 14.26 9.34 15.65
C LEU A 91 13.46 10.32 16.49
N HIS A 92 12.28 10.69 16.02
CA HIS A 92 11.34 11.53 16.77
C HIS A 92 10.20 10.66 17.29
N LEU A 93 10.15 10.47 18.61
CA LEU A 93 9.13 9.66 19.29
C LEU A 93 8.02 10.56 19.83
N PHE A 94 6.76 10.23 19.54
CA PHE A 94 5.62 11.05 19.93
C PHE A 94 4.62 10.25 20.76
N LYS A 95 4.12 10.84 21.85
CA LYS A 95 2.98 10.27 22.61
C LYS A 95 1.69 10.33 21.79
N SER A 96 1.50 11.41 21.05
CA SER A 96 0.46 11.58 20.04
C SER A 96 0.91 12.57 18.99
N CYS A 97 0.67 12.25 17.72
CA CYS A 97 0.93 13.10 16.57
C CYS A 97 -0.18 12.86 15.54
N SER A 98 -0.64 13.93 14.88
CA SER A 98 -1.57 13.90 13.74
C SER A 98 -0.93 13.34 12.48
N GLN A 99 0.41 13.36 12.38
CA GLN A 99 1.20 12.96 11.20
C GLN A 99 0.87 13.79 9.94
N ASP A 100 0.40 15.03 10.15
CA ASP A 100 0.10 15.99 9.08
C ASP A 100 1.34 16.72 8.54
N SER A 101 1.15 17.62 7.56
CA SER A 101 2.24 18.44 7.01
C SER A 101 2.85 19.42 8.01
N GLY A 102 2.11 19.90 9.01
CA GLY A 102 2.67 20.75 10.07
C GLY A 102 3.67 19.99 10.93
N ALA A 103 3.35 18.73 11.27
CA ALA A 103 4.27 17.80 11.91
C ALA A 103 5.52 17.54 11.06
N VAL A 104 5.35 17.26 9.76
CA VAL A 104 6.48 17.05 8.83
C VAL A 104 7.37 18.30 8.74
N VAL A 105 6.81 19.50 8.62
CA VAL A 105 7.58 20.75 8.57
C VAL A 105 8.38 20.96 9.87
N ALA A 106 7.76 20.70 11.03
CA ALA A 106 8.43 20.82 12.31
C ALA A 106 9.58 19.79 12.47
N ILE A 107 9.38 18.56 11.98
CA ILE A 107 10.41 17.52 11.93
C ILE A 107 11.56 17.93 11.01
N ILE A 108 11.31 18.45 9.80
CA ILE A 108 12.37 18.91 8.90
C ILE A 108 13.16 20.08 9.52
N HIS A 109 12.47 21.03 10.17
CA HIS A 109 13.11 22.13 10.89
C HIS A 109 14.06 21.61 11.97
N ASP A 110 13.58 20.69 12.79
CA ASP A 110 14.34 20.07 13.87
C ASP A 110 15.54 19.26 13.36
N VAL A 111 15.34 18.39 12.36
CA VAL A 111 16.41 17.60 11.70
C VAL A 111 17.54 18.51 11.22
N LEU A 112 17.22 19.61 10.55
CA LEU A 112 18.23 20.53 10.02
C LEU A 112 18.87 21.39 11.13
N SER A 113 18.11 21.77 12.17
CA SER A 113 18.65 22.49 13.33
C SER A 113 19.60 21.62 14.17
N GLN A 114 19.36 20.31 14.26
CA GLN A 114 20.28 19.37 14.90
C GLN A 114 21.50 19.09 14.02
N LEU A 115 21.30 18.95 12.70
CA LEU A 115 22.39 18.73 11.73
C LEU A 115 23.41 19.88 11.74
N SER A 116 22.96 21.14 11.81
CA SER A 116 23.85 22.32 11.88
C SER A 116 24.76 22.34 13.11
N THR A 117 24.39 21.62 14.18
CA THR A 117 25.20 21.48 15.40
C THR A 117 26.12 20.27 15.34
N ILE A 118 25.61 19.13 14.85
CA ILE A 118 26.33 17.84 14.85
C ILE A 118 27.34 17.73 13.70
N ALA A 119 27.07 18.37 12.56
CA ALA A 119 27.93 18.39 11.38
C ALA A 119 27.92 19.79 10.73
N PRO A 120 28.55 20.80 11.37
CA PRO A 120 28.55 22.20 10.91
C PRO A 120 29.22 22.40 9.55
N GLU A 121 29.98 21.41 9.05
CA GLU A 121 30.51 21.37 7.70
C GLU A 121 29.45 21.14 6.62
N VAL A 122 28.28 20.57 6.97
CA VAL A 122 27.21 20.26 6.01
C VAL A 122 26.34 21.49 5.73
N HIS A 123 26.62 22.17 4.62
CA HIS A 123 25.89 23.37 4.19
C HIS A 123 24.76 23.10 3.19
N THR A 124 24.71 21.91 2.55
CA THR A 124 23.71 21.59 1.52
C THR A 124 23.04 20.24 1.75
N VAL A 125 21.72 20.18 1.65
CA VAL A 125 20.95 18.94 1.78
C VAL A 125 20.05 18.65 0.59
N TYR A 126 19.85 17.37 0.35
CA TYR A 126 18.90 16.80 -0.60
C TYR A 126 17.87 16.00 0.21
N LEU A 127 16.58 16.27 0.03
CA LEU A 127 15.52 15.56 0.75
C LEU A 127 14.88 14.49 -0.13
N ARG A 128 14.67 13.29 0.40
CA ARG A 128 13.85 12.24 -0.22
C ARG A 128 12.73 11.82 0.72
N GLN A 129 11.51 11.80 0.21
CA GLN A 129 10.31 11.52 1.01
C GLN A 129 9.41 10.52 0.28
N ASP A 130 8.39 10.03 0.98
CA ASP A 130 7.30 9.31 0.33
C ASP A 130 6.30 10.25 -0.35
N ASN A 131 5.33 9.68 -1.07
CA ASN A 131 4.31 10.43 -1.82
C ASN A 131 3.00 10.59 -1.03
N ALA A 132 3.01 10.48 0.30
CA ALA A 132 1.84 10.69 1.13
C ALA A 132 1.55 12.19 1.30
N GLY A 133 0.28 12.56 1.42
CA GLY A 133 -0.16 13.95 1.45
C GLY A 133 0.40 14.80 2.59
N CYS A 134 0.92 14.19 3.67
CA CYS A 134 1.61 14.93 4.73
C CYS A 134 2.99 15.45 4.30
N TYR A 135 3.75 14.67 3.53
CA TYR A 135 5.01 15.13 2.91
C TYR A 135 4.72 15.96 1.66
N HIS A 136 3.87 15.43 0.78
CA HIS A 136 3.58 16.02 -0.52
C HIS A 136 2.43 17.04 -0.45
N SER A 137 2.69 18.19 0.18
CA SER A 137 1.74 19.30 0.25
C SER A 137 2.36 20.67 -0.03
N ALA A 138 1.51 21.64 -0.36
CA ALA A 138 1.90 23.04 -0.49
C ALA A 138 2.55 23.58 0.79
N LEU A 139 2.05 23.18 1.98
CA LEU A 139 2.61 23.63 3.26
C LEU A 139 4.06 23.16 3.41
N THR A 140 4.32 21.87 3.18
CA THR A 140 5.67 21.30 3.31
C THR A 140 6.64 21.97 2.35
N LEU A 141 6.28 22.02 1.06
CA LEU A 141 7.15 22.52 -0.01
C LEU A 141 7.42 24.02 0.05
N LEU A 142 6.45 24.83 0.50
CA LEU A 142 6.62 26.28 0.65
C LEU A 142 7.28 26.67 1.97
N SER A 143 7.36 25.76 2.94
CA SER A 143 8.08 25.98 4.21
C SER A 143 9.59 25.82 4.07
N LEU A 144 10.08 25.00 3.14
CA LEU A 144 11.51 24.67 3.03
C LEU A 144 12.42 25.92 2.92
N PRO A 145 12.12 26.96 2.11
CA PRO A 145 12.93 28.20 2.08
C PRO A 145 12.89 29.03 3.37
N THR A 146 11.88 28.84 4.22
CA THR A 146 11.81 29.47 5.55
C THR A 146 12.60 28.66 6.58
N ILE A 147 12.67 27.33 6.45
CA ILE A 147 13.56 26.47 7.25
C ILE A 147 15.03 26.78 6.92
N GLU A 148 15.40 26.81 5.63
CA GLU A 148 16.75 27.15 5.16
C GLU A 148 17.25 28.48 5.77
N ARG A 149 16.42 29.54 5.74
CA ARG A 149 16.76 30.82 6.38
C ARG A 149 16.91 30.73 7.90
N SER A 150 16.22 29.79 8.55
CA SER A 150 16.27 29.60 10.01
C SER A 150 17.43 28.72 10.49
N THR A 151 17.96 27.83 9.65
CA THR A 151 18.99 26.85 10.04
C THR A 151 20.33 27.12 9.36
N GLY A 152 20.36 27.90 8.28
CA GLY A 152 21.57 28.16 7.48
C GLY A 152 21.93 27.04 6.49
N ILE A 153 21.22 25.91 6.53
CA ILE A 153 21.45 24.77 5.62
C ILE A 153 20.60 24.92 4.37
N GLN A 154 21.25 24.95 3.20
CA GLN A 154 20.59 25.05 1.91
C GLN A 154 19.86 23.76 1.54
N ILE A 155 18.57 23.85 1.25
CA ILE A 155 17.77 22.71 0.78
C ILE A 155 17.78 22.72 -0.75
N ARG A 156 18.77 22.06 -1.36
CA ARG A 156 18.98 22.14 -2.81
C ARG A 156 17.84 21.52 -3.60
N ARG A 157 17.29 20.41 -3.10
CA ARG A 157 16.35 19.58 -3.84
C ARG A 157 15.47 18.76 -2.90
N ILE A 158 14.23 18.50 -3.32
CA ILE A 158 13.35 17.49 -2.74
C ILE A 158 12.80 16.58 -3.83
N ASP A 159 12.87 15.27 -3.60
CA ASP A 159 12.38 14.23 -4.50
C ASP A 159 11.42 13.29 -3.77
N PHE A 160 10.21 13.13 -4.31
CA PHE A 160 9.23 12.16 -3.84
C PHE A 160 9.46 10.82 -4.53
N SER A 161 9.32 9.72 -3.78
CA SER A 161 9.35 8.36 -4.33
C SER A 161 8.04 8.05 -5.08
N ASP A 162 8.03 7.12 -6.05
CA ASP A 162 6.75 6.55 -6.50
C ASP A 162 6.21 5.67 -5.34
N PRO A 163 4.92 5.72 -4.95
CA PRO A 163 4.33 4.89 -3.91
C PRO A 163 4.77 3.43 -4.01
N GLN A 164 5.06 2.82 -2.85
CA GLN A 164 5.66 1.48 -2.70
C GLN A 164 7.13 1.35 -3.16
N GLY A 165 7.78 2.41 -3.65
CA GLY A 165 9.22 2.45 -3.94
C GLY A 165 10.03 3.43 -3.08
N GLY A 166 11.36 3.36 -3.20
CA GLY A 166 12.28 4.45 -2.81
C GLY A 166 12.57 4.70 -1.33
N LYS A 167 11.93 3.98 -0.39
CA LYS A 167 12.06 4.20 1.08
C LYS A 167 13.09 3.34 1.82
N GLY A 168 13.75 2.39 1.15
CA GLY A 168 14.42 1.24 1.79
C GLY A 168 15.47 1.54 2.88
N ALA A 169 15.98 2.77 2.99
CA ALA A 169 16.81 3.21 4.11
C ALA A 169 16.04 3.30 5.43
N CYS A 170 14.91 4.02 5.46
CA CYS A 170 14.10 4.19 6.67
C CYS A 170 13.48 2.86 7.14
N ASP A 171 13.00 2.03 6.22
CA ASP A 171 12.42 0.72 6.55
C ASP A 171 13.45 -0.23 7.18
N ARG A 172 14.68 -0.23 6.67
CA ARG A 172 15.79 -1.05 7.19
C ARG A 172 16.24 -0.58 8.57
N GLU A 173 16.43 0.73 8.76
CA GLU A 173 16.73 1.26 10.09
C GLU A 173 15.59 1.00 11.07
N ALA A 174 14.32 1.18 10.67
CA ALA A 174 13.17 0.82 11.48
C ALA A 174 13.19 -0.65 11.93
N ALA A 175 13.55 -1.57 11.02
CA ALA A 175 13.69 -2.99 11.33
C ALA A 175 14.85 -3.28 12.30
N HIS A 176 16.00 -2.62 12.11
CA HIS A 176 17.15 -2.73 13.01
C HIS A 176 16.82 -2.23 14.42
N ILE A 177 16.20 -1.05 14.54
CA ILE A 177 15.77 -0.43 15.80
C ILE A 177 14.70 -1.29 16.49
N LYS A 178 13.70 -1.80 15.76
CA LYS A 178 12.71 -2.77 16.30
C LYS A 178 13.38 -4.02 16.86
N ASN A 179 14.39 -4.55 16.18
CA ASN A 179 15.14 -5.71 16.66
C ASN A 179 15.99 -5.41 17.91
N HIS A 180 16.50 -4.17 18.07
CA HIS A 180 17.17 -3.74 19.30
C HIS A 180 16.19 -3.64 20.48
N MET A 181 15.07 -2.94 20.30
CA MET A 181 14.00 -2.84 21.30
C MET A 181 13.43 -4.22 21.70
N ASN A 182 13.33 -5.16 20.76
CA ASN A 182 12.94 -6.55 21.05
C ASN A 182 13.92 -7.26 22.01
N LYS A 183 15.23 -6.97 21.96
CA LYS A 183 16.19 -7.52 22.94
C LYS A 183 15.92 -6.95 24.33
N TYR A 184 15.69 -5.63 24.42
CA TYR A 184 15.38 -4.95 25.68
C TYR A 184 14.10 -5.51 26.33
N LEU A 185 13.03 -5.70 25.56
CA LEU A 185 11.81 -6.40 26.00
C LEU A 185 12.12 -7.81 26.51
N ASN A 186 12.86 -8.60 25.72
CA ASN A 186 13.20 -9.99 26.08
C ASN A 186 14.13 -10.10 27.30
N SER A 187 14.78 -9.00 27.72
CA SER A 187 15.56 -8.92 28.96
C SER A 187 14.72 -8.67 30.22
N GLY A 188 13.38 -8.63 30.11
CA GLY A 188 12.48 -8.48 31.26
C GLY A 188 11.82 -7.11 31.40
N ASN A 189 12.03 -6.20 30.46
CA ASN A 189 11.58 -4.81 30.53
C ASN A 189 10.31 -4.56 29.69
N ASP A 190 9.62 -3.47 29.97
CA ASP A 190 8.41 -3.03 29.25
C ASP A 190 8.70 -1.80 28.37
N ILE A 191 7.96 -1.66 27.27
CA ILE A 191 7.98 -0.49 26.37
C ILE A 191 6.53 -0.08 26.08
N GLU A 192 5.97 0.76 26.94
CA GLU A 192 4.57 1.22 26.85
C GLU A 192 4.41 2.65 26.33
N ASN A 193 5.43 3.50 26.48
CA ASN A 193 5.38 4.93 26.18
C ASN A 193 6.67 5.40 25.45
N PRO A 194 6.67 6.60 24.85
CA PRO A 194 7.83 7.14 24.13
C PRO A 194 9.11 7.22 24.98
N GLU A 195 8.98 7.47 26.27
CA GLU A 195 10.09 7.61 27.20
C GLU A 195 10.78 6.26 27.43
N GLN A 196 10.03 5.19 27.69
CA GLN A 196 10.53 3.81 27.73
C GLN A 196 11.04 3.33 26.37
N MET A 197 10.45 3.82 25.27
CA MET A 197 10.93 3.51 23.91
C MET A 197 12.29 4.16 23.65
N LYS A 198 12.52 5.40 24.10
CA LYS A 198 13.85 6.04 24.13
C LYS A 198 14.83 5.21 24.97
N THR A 199 14.48 4.88 26.22
CA THR A 199 15.32 4.03 27.10
C THR A 199 15.67 2.68 26.46
N ALA A 200 14.74 2.05 25.75
CA ALA A 200 14.99 0.79 25.05
C ALA A 200 15.95 0.94 23.86
N ILE A 201 15.90 2.07 23.14
CA ILE A 201 16.80 2.39 22.04
C ILE A 201 18.21 2.71 22.55
N GLU A 202 18.32 3.45 23.66
CA GLU A 202 19.57 3.83 24.33
C GLU A 202 20.18 2.70 25.18
N SER A 203 19.42 1.62 25.44
CA SER A 203 19.91 0.45 26.16
C SER A 203 21.06 -0.28 25.45
N PHE A 204 21.89 -0.99 26.23
CA PHE A 204 23.05 -1.76 25.74
C PHE A 204 24.08 -0.91 24.96
N GLU A 205 24.48 0.24 25.51
CA GLU A 205 25.36 1.24 24.87
C GLU A 205 24.72 1.95 23.65
N GLY A 206 23.41 1.77 23.45
CA GLY A 206 22.63 2.39 22.39
C GLY A 206 22.91 1.81 21.00
N ILE A 207 22.39 2.49 19.98
CA ILE A 207 22.64 2.15 18.58
C ILE A 207 23.55 3.23 17.99
N ARG A 208 24.77 2.84 17.59
CA ARG A 208 25.76 3.77 17.01
C ARG A 208 25.19 4.48 15.79
N GLY A 209 25.31 5.80 15.75
CA GLY A 209 24.79 6.63 14.66
C GLY A 209 23.28 6.85 14.71
N VAL A 210 22.62 6.54 15.83
CA VAL A 210 21.21 6.86 16.07
C VAL A 210 21.11 7.86 17.22
N LYS A 211 20.41 8.98 17.00
CA LYS A 211 19.96 9.89 18.06
C LYS A 211 18.44 9.83 18.16
N VAL A 212 17.93 9.76 19.39
CA VAL A 212 16.51 9.62 19.68
C VAL A 212 16.04 10.78 20.54
N THR A 213 14.90 11.36 20.17
CA THR A 213 14.31 12.52 20.84
C THR A 213 12.85 12.22 21.13
N VAL A 214 12.42 12.40 22.38
CA VAL A 214 10.99 12.38 22.74
C VAL A 214 10.44 13.79 22.52
N CYS A 215 9.40 13.88 21.70
CA CYS A 215 8.82 15.15 21.27
C CYS A 215 7.40 15.31 21.82
N ALA A 216 7.08 16.54 22.24
CA ALA A 216 5.71 16.94 22.44
C ALA A 216 4.91 16.86 21.12
N PRO A 217 3.57 16.76 21.16
CA PRO A 217 2.74 16.86 19.97
C PRO A 217 3.09 18.13 19.17
N PRO A 218 3.33 18.04 17.84
CA PRO A 218 3.71 19.20 17.04
C PRO A 218 2.66 20.32 17.12
N PRO A 219 3.08 21.60 17.12
CA PRO A 219 2.14 22.72 17.17
C PRO A 219 1.26 22.73 15.91
N GLY A 220 -0.06 22.73 16.11
CA GLY A 220 -1.03 22.73 15.01
C GLY A 220 -0.91 23.98 14.15
N VAL A 221 -0.71 23.79 12.84
CA VAL A 221 -0.49 24.87 11.88
C VAL A 221 -1.82 25.44 11.39
N LYS A 222 -2.25 26.57 11.97
CA LYS A 222 -3.46 27.28 11.51
C LYS A 222 -3.12 28.31 10.42
N GLY A 223 -3.69 28.13 9.23
CA GLY A 223 -3.81 29.19 8.21
C GLY A 223 -2.56 29.55 7.40
N MET A 224 -1.63 28.60 7.16
CA MET A 224 -0.30 28.91 6.58
C MET A 224 -0.02 28.33 5.18
N ALA A 225 -1.00 27.72 4.51
CA ALA A 225 -0.82 27.19 3.15
C ALA A 225 -1.62 28.01 2.13
N GLY A 226 -0.92 28.63 1.18
CA GLY A 226 -1.54 29.05 -0.08
C GLY A 226 -1.88 27.82 -0.94
N GLU A 227 -2.99 27.88 -1.66
CA GLU A 227 -3.44 26.77 -2.50
C GLU A 227 -2.51 26.58 -3.72
N TRP A 228 -1.69 25.53 -3.69
CA TRP A 228 -0.88 25.14 -4.85
C TRP A 228 -1.65 24.14 -5.72
N ASN A 229 -2.44 24.69 -6.64
CA ASN A 229 -3.14 23.93 -7.66
C ASN A 229 -2.19 23.02 -8.48
N GLY A 230 -2.46 21.72 -8.48
CA GLY A 230 -1.67 20.71 -9.18
C GLY A 230 -0.38 20.25 -8.47
N VAL A 231 -0.18 20.59 -7.19
CA VAL A 231 1.00 20.15 -6.42
C VAL A 231 1.21 18.64 -6.48
N SER A 232 0.14 17.84 -6.32
CA SER A 232 0.16 16.37 -6.32
C SER A 232 0.64 15.69 -7.60
N LEU A 233 0.88 16.45 -8.68
CA LEU A 233 1.47 15.97 -9.93
C LEU A 233 2.99 16.13 -9.99
N ILE A 234 3.61 16.79 -9.00
CA ILE A 234 5.02 17.14 -8.97
C ILE A 234 5.80 16.13 -8.15
N ASN A 235 6.76 15.44 -8.77
CA ASN A 235 7.54 14.42 -8.08
C ASN A 235 8.95 14.89 -7.67
N ASN A 236 9.45 15.98 -8.27
CA ASN A 236 10.83 16.44 -8.07
C ASN A 236 10.88 17.97 -8.13
N ILE A 237 11.61 18.59 -7.21
CA ILE A 237 11.71 20.05 -7.09
C ILE A 237 13.17 20.42 -6.76
N GLU A 238 13.77 21.29 -7.58
CA GLU A 238 15.06 21.93 -7.29
C GLU A 238 14.82 23.38 -6.85
N TYR A 239 15.35 23.78 -5.71
CA TYR A 239 15.26 25.15 -5.21
C TYR A 239 16.45 25.99 -5.63
N ARG A 240 16.16 27.26 -5.93
CA ARG A 240 17.10 28.34 -6.22
C ARG A 240 16.58 29.59 -5.48
N ASN A 241 17.45 30.56 -5.22
CA ASN A 241 17.20 31.65 -4.25
C ASN A 241 15.80 32.30 -4.34
N GLU A 242 15.31 32.59 -5.55
CA GLU A 242 14.00 33.24 -5.79
C GLU A 242 13.05 32.41 -6.68
N SER A 243 13.40 31.17 -7.01
CA SER A 243 12.56 30.30 -7.85
C SER A 243 12.80 28.82 -7.58
N MET A 244 11.80 28.00 -7.84
CA MET A 244 11.94 26.55 -7.87
C MET A 244 11.69 26.02 -9.28
N THR A 245 12.40 24.96 -9.67
CA THR A 245 12.12 24.22 -10.90
C THR A 245 11.46 22.92 -10.52
N VAL A 246 10.34 22.59 -11.17
CA VAL A 246 9.51 21.42 -10.82
C VAL A 246 9.35 20.46 -11.99
N TRP A 247 9.33 19.16 -11.70
CA TRP A 247 9.11 18.09 -12.68
C TRP A 247 8.04 17.10 -12.19
N MET A 248 7.26 16.55 -13.12
CA MET A 248 6.28 15.49 -12.84
C MET A 248 6.93 14.10 -12.73
N ALA A 249 8.16 13.94 -13.22
CA ALA A 249 8.95 12.72 -13.15
C ALA A 249 10.44 13.09 -13.26
N TYR A 250 11.30 12.33 -12.58
CA TYR A 250 12.73 12.62 -12.53
C TYR A 250 13.36 12.77 -13.93
N SER A 251 14.13 13.85 -14.12
CA SER A 251 14.89 14.20 -15.33
C SER A 251 14.12 14.27 -16.67
N ASN A 252 12.79 14.24 -16.64
CA ASN A 252 11.98 14.28 -17.86
C ASN A 252 11.73 15.72 -18.32
N GLY A 253 12.55 16.16 -19.29
CA GLY A 253 12.46 17.48 -19.91
C GLY A 253 13.05 18.61 -19.05
N PRO A 254 12.96 19.87 -19.52
CA PRO A 254 13.62 21.01 -18.88
C PRO A 254 13.01 21.42 -17.51
N GLY A 255 11.88 20.83 -17.13
CA GLY A 255 11.11 21.23 -15.94
C GLY A 255 10.34 22.54 -16.15
N LYS A 256 9.52 22.90 -15.16
CA LYS A 256 8.80 24.18 -15.12
C LYS A 256 9.37 25.06 -14.03
N VAL A 257 9.88 26.23 -14.40
CA VAL A 257 10.36 27.24 -13.43
C VAL A 257 9.16 28.00 -12.85
N LEU A 258 9.12 28.12 -11.53
CA LEU A 258 8.10 28.82 -10.77
C LEU A 258 8.78 29.82 -9.81
N PRO A 259 8.59 31.14 -9.97
CA PRO A 259 9.04 32.13 -9.00
C PRO A 259 8.44 31.90 -7.61
N LEU A 260 9.26 31.98 -6.56
CA LEU A 260 8.79 31.84 -5.17
C LEU A 260 7.84 32.97 -4.75
N THR A 261 7.91 34.12 -5.44
CA THR A 261 6.99 35.25 -5.29
C THR A 261 5.55 34.95 -5.67
N ASN A 262 5.29 33.87 -6.43
CA ASN A 262 3.94 33.48 -6.84
C ASN A 262 3.15 32.81 -5.71
N PHE A 263 3.79 32.52 -4.57
CA PHE A 263 3.22 31.76 -3.46
C PHE A 263 3.25 32.57 -2.16
N CYS A 264 2.18 32.49 -1.39
CA CYS A 264 2.21 32.96 -0.01
C CYS A 264 3.07 32.00 0.81
N ARG A 265 4.21 32.49 1.33
CA ARG A 265 5.15 31.70 2.14
C ARG A 265 4.84 31.87 3.63
N PRO A 266 4.94 30.79 4.44
CA PRO A 266 4.85 30.91 5.89
C PRO A 266 5.99 31.79 6.43
N PRO A 267 5.70 32.79 7.29
CA PRO A 267 6.71 33.73 7.81
C PRO A 267 7.70 33.06 8.77
N THR A 268 7.25 32.00 9.46
CA THR A 268 8.04 31.16 10.36
C THR A 268 7.72 29.70 10.07
N ALA A 269 8.67 28.80 10.33
CA ALA A 269 8.40 27.36 10.37
C ALA A 269 7.98 26.95 11.79
N PRO A 270 7.01 26.04 11.97
CA PRO A 270 6.80 25.38 13.25
C PRO A 270 8.08 24.67 13.70
N LYS A 271 8.31 24.61 15.01
CA LYS A 271 9.44 23.90 15.63
C LYS A 271 8.91 22.81 16.54
N LEU A 272 9.66 21.70 16.67
CA LEU A 272 9.38 20.70 17.69
C LEU A 272 9.78 21.23 19.08
N ILE A 273 9.09 20.72 20.10
CA ILE A 273 9.45 20.92 21.51
C ILE A 273 9.91 19.55 22.01
N HIS A 274 11.14 19.48 22.50
CA HIS A 274 11.70 18.27 23.12
C HIS A 274 11.18 18.16 24.55
N SER A 275 10.82 16.95 24.98
CA SER A 275 10.37 16.72 26.37
C SER A 275 11.52 16.70 27.37
N GLU A 276 12.75 16.46 26.89
CA GLU A 276 13.99 16.36 27.67
C GLU A 276 15.14 16.93 26.84
N GLU A 277 16.10 17.59 27.49
CA GLU A 277 17.37 17.95 26.86
C GLU A 277 18.18 16.66 26.57
N THR A 278 18.86 16.61 25.44
CA THR A 278 19.71 15.46 25.05
C THR A 278 21.13 15.93 24.78
N GLU A 279 22.12 15.24 25.33
CA GLU A 279 23.54 15.56 25.09
C GLU A 279 23.92 15.20 23.64
N ASP A 280 24.56 16.13 22.93
CA ASP A 280 24.99 15.99 21.53
C ASP A 280 26.25 15.10 21.40
N THR A 281 26.13 13.82 21.76
CA THR A 281 27.21 12.83 21.70
C THR A 281 27.16 11.93 20.45
N VAL A 282 26.16 12.10 19.59
CA VAL A 282 26.03 11.32 18.34
C VAL A 282 26.97 11.85 17.26
N SER A 283 27.47 10.95 16.40
CA SER A 283 28.25 11.30 15.22
C SER A 283 27.90 10.38 14.05
N PHE A 284 28.24 10.83 12.83
CA PHE A 284 28.11 10.06 11.61
C PHE A 284 28.95 8.77 11.67
N VAL A 285 28.34 7.62 11.37
CA VAL A 285 28.99 6.31 11.39
C VAL A 285 29.23 5.82 9.97
N ALA A 286 30.47 5.46 9.65
CA ALA A 286 30.83 4.90 8.34
C ALA A 286 30.03 3.60 8.05
N VAL A 287 29.52 3.46 6.82
CA VAL A 287 28.78 2.30 6.30
C VAL A 287 29.75 1.15 6.01
N LYS A 288 30.47 0.71 7.05
CA LYS A 288 31.49 -0.34 6.93
C LYS A 288 30.82 -1.69 6.86
N ALA A 289 31.20 -2.49 5.86
CA ALA A 289 30.81 -3.87 5.79
C ALA A 289 31.29 -4.60 7.06
N ARG A 290 30.36 -5.05 7.90
CA ARG A 290 30.67 -5.64 9.22
C ARG A 290 31.58 -6.85 9.08
N GLN A 291 32.89 -6.65 9.29
CA GLN A 291 33.83 -7.75 9.49
C GLN A 291 33.49 -8.41 10.82
N GLN A 292 33.35 -9.74 10.84
CA GLN A 292 33.33 -10.46 12.12
C GLN A 292 34.69 -10.29 12.81
N PRO A 293 34.74 -10.28 14.15
CA PRO A 293 36.01 -10.28 14.85
C PRO A 293 36.84 -11.49 14.38
N LYS A 294 38.06 -11.23 13.92
CA LYS A 294 39.01 -12.28 13.54
C LYS A 294 39.23 -13.18 14.75
N LYS A 295 38.60 -14.36 14.77
CA LYS A 295 39.12 -15.47 15.58
C LYS A 295 40.53 -15.72 15.06
N SER A 296 41.51 -15.58 15.93
CA SER A 296 42.91 -15.87 15.62
C SER A 296 43.04 -17.34 15.22
N ARG A 297 43.04 -17.59 13.92
CA ARG A 297 43.58 -18.81 13.34
C ARG A 297 44.91 -18.44 12.71
N GLU A 298 45.92 -19.24 13.01
CA GLU A 298 47.32 -18.93 12.76
C GLU A 298 47.62 -18.79 11.26
N GLN A 299 48.76 -18.16 11.01
CA GLN A 299 49.28 -17.76 9.71
C GLN A 299 49.20 -18.89 8.67
N ASN A 300 48.74 -18.55 7.47
CA ASN A 300 49.47 -18.88 6.26
C ASN A 300 49.27 -17.74 5.25
N ASN A 301 50.37 -17.28 4.67
CA ASN A 301 50.39 -16.18 3.72
C ASN A 301 49.86 -16.63 2.36
N THR A 302 48.94 -15.86 1.79
CA THR A 302 48.90 -15.44 0.37
C THR A 302 47.80 -14.39 0.24
N ASP A 303 48.14 -13.17 -0.18
CA ASP A 303 47.17 -12.28 -0.80
C ASP A 303 46.63 -12.93 -2.09
N PRO A 304 45.44 -12.53 -2.54
CA PRO A 304 45.41 -11.84 -3.81
C PRO A 304 44.61 -10.53 -3.79
N MET A 305 45.03 -9.63 -4.68
CA MET A 305 44.42 -8.33 -4.93
C MET A 305 42.99 -8.46 -5.47
N GLU A 306 42.20 -7.41 -5.27
CA GLU A 306 40.96 -7.19 -6.00
C GLU A 306 41.31 -6.84 -7.45
N ASP A 307 40.77 -7.59 -8.42
CA ASP A 307 40.93 -7.29 -9.85
C ASP A 307 39.55 -7.29 -10.53
N GLU A 308 39.23 -6.19 -11.20
CA GLU A 308 38.00 -6.04 -11.97
C GLU A 308 38.16 -6.74 -13.33
N SER A 309 37.85 -8.04 -13.40
CA SER A 309 37.77 -8.75 -14.68
C SER A 309 36.39 -9.34 -14.94
N ASN A 310 35.81 -8.89 -16.04
CA ASN A 310 34.61 -9.44 -16.66
C ASN A 310 34.97 -10.75 -17.36
N ASP A 311 34.64 -11.91 -16.80
CA ASP A 311 34.81 -13.21 -17.48
C ASP A 311 33.67 -14.20 -17.17
N GLU A 312 33.19 -14.88 -18.22
CA GLU A 312 32.06 -15.81 -18.18
C GLU A 312 32.51 -17.19 -17.71
N LYS A 313 32.71 -17.37 -16.40
CA LYS A 313 32.92 -18.72 -15.81
C LYS A 313 31.99 -18.98 -14.63
N VAL A 314 31.26 -20.09 -14.73
CA VAL A 314 30.24 -20.54 -13.77
C VAL A 314 30.91 -21.17 -12.55
N ASP A 315 31.52 -20.35 -11.70
CA ASP A 315 31.97 -20.81 -10.39
C ASP A 315 30.77 -21.05 -9.47
N THR A 316 30.46 -22.33 -9.26
CA THR A 316 29.24 -22.81 -8.59
C THR A 316 29.39 -22.79 -7.06
N TYR A 317 30.09 -21.79 -6.51
CA TYR A 317 30.32 -21.61 -5.08
C TYR A 317 29.55 -20.40 -4.52
N SER A 318 28.28 -20.66 -4.18
CA SER A 318 27.51 -19.97 -3.13
C SER A 318 27.60 -18.44 -3.07
N LYS A 319 26.95 -17.78 -4.03
CA LYS A 319 26.42 -16.42 -3.86
C LYS A 319 25.25 -16.46 -2.86
N LEU A 320 25.57 -16.36 -1.56
CA LEU A 320 24.65 -16.65 -0.45
C LEU A 320 23.50 -15.64 -0.28
N PHE A 321 23.68 -14.38 -0.69
CA PHE A 321 22.73 -13.31 -0.46
C PHE A 321 22.30 -12.68 -1.79
N LEU A 322 21.07 -12.97 -2.24
CA LEU A 322 20.47 -12.37 -3.42
C LEU A 322 19.91 -10.97 -3.08
N CYS A 323 19.89 -10.07 -4.06
CA CYS A 323 19.16 -8.81 -3.92
C CYS A 323 17.65 -9.09 -3.81
N PRO A 324 16.92 -8.57 -2.81
CA PRO A 324 15.47 -8.73 -2.69
C PRO A 324 14.67 -7.88 -3.69
N GLU A 325 15.31 -6.94 -4.39
CA GLU A 325 14.65 -6.10 -5.40
C GLU A 325 14.27 -6.91 -6.62
N GLN A 326 13.00 -6.87 -7.02
CA GLN A 326 12.47 -7.71 -8.09
C GLN A 326 13.17 -7.42 -9.43
N GLY A 327 13.75 -8.46 -10.03
CA GLY A 327 14.50 -8.36 -11.29
C GLY A 327 15.97 -7.92 -11.15
N CYS A 328 16.44 -7.58 -9.94
CA CYS A 328 17.85 -7.26 -9.72
C CYS A 328 18.69 -8.54 -9.66
N ILE A 329 19.64 -8.71 -10.58
CA ILE A 329 20.50 -9.91 -10.67
C ILE A 329 21.74 -9.86 -9.74
N LYS A 330 21.88 -8.82 -8.90
CA LYS A 330 23.03 -8.66 -8.00
C LYS A 330 22.94 -9.65 -6.83
N SER A 331 24.09 -10.19 -6.46
CA SER A 331 24.21 -11.28 -5.49
C SER A 331 25.56 -11.23 -4.77
N PHE A 332 25.59 -11.51 -3.48
CA PHE A 332 26.72 -11.22 -2.60
C PHE A 332 27.10 -12.42 -1.73
N HIS A 333 28.40 -12.55 -1.40
CA HIS A 333 28.88 -13.56 -0.45
C HIS A 333 28.72 -13.13 1.02
N ARG A 334 28.59 -11.83 1.29
CA ARG A 334 28.44 -11.26 2.64
C ARG A 334 27.15 -10.44 2.73
N TYR A 335 26.37 -10.66 3.79
CA TYR A 335 25.16 -9.89 4.09
C TYR A 335 25.44 -8.37 4.13
N SER A 336 26.61 -7.97 4.66
CA SER A 336 27.00 -6.57 4.73
C SER A 336 27.33 -5.93 3.37
N SER A 337 27.69 -6.74 2.35
CA SER A 337 27.79 -6.26 0.97
C SER A 337 26.41 -6.10 0.33
N LEU A 338 25.44 -6.96 0.67
CA LEU A 338 24.03 -6.76 0.30
C LEU A 338 23.46 -5.51 0.98
N GLU A 339 23.77 -5.26 2.25
CA GLU A 339 23.36 -4.03 2.94
C GLU A 339 23.94 -2.80 2.24
N ARG A 340 25.24 -2.77 1.91
CA ARG A 340 25.84 -1.68 1.13
C ARG A 340 25.12 -1.49 -0.20
N HIS A 341 24.87 -2.56 -0.95
CA HIS A 341 24.10 -2.51 -2.19
C HIS A 341 22.73 -1.85 -2.00
N LEU A 342 21.97 -2.27 -0.98
CA LEU A 342 20.65 -1.72 -0.64
C LEU A 342 20.68 -0.32 0.01
N HIS A 343 21.85 0.23 0.31
CA HIS A 343 22.02 1.64 0.68
C HIS A 343 22.34 2.50 -0.54
N CYS A 344 23.30 2.09 -1.37
CA CYS A 344 23.95 3.01 -2.30
C CYS A 344 24.32 2.48 -3.69
N ASP A 345 24.45 1.16 -3.91
CA ASP A 345 24.89 0.65 -5.22
C ASP A 345 23.72 0.57 -6.21
N ASN A 346 24.03 0.65 -7.51
CA ASN A 346 23.03 0.56 -8.57
C ASN A 346 22.49 -0.88 -8.71
N HIS A 347 21.18 -1.03 -8.78
CA HIS A 347 20.55 -2.28 -9.19
C HIS A 347 20.88 -2.58 -10.66
N THR A 348 21.08 -3.86 -10.98
CA THR A 348 21.36 -4.31 -12.35
C THR A 348 20.27 -5.28 -12.77
N TYR A 349 19.59 -4.94 -13.86
CA TYR A 349 18.50 -5.70 -14.44
C TYR A 349 18.99 -6.31 -15.76
N VAL A 350 18.57 -7.54 -16.03
CA VAL A 350 18.74 -8.20 -17.34
C VAL A 350 17.34 -8.52 -17.85
N LEU A 351 17.14 -8.54 -19.17
CA LEU A 351 15.87 -8.94 -19.76
C LEU A 351 15.55 -10.38 -19.32
N GLU A 352 14.38 -10.59 -18.73
CA GLU A 352 13.91 -11.93 -18.42
C GLU A 352 13.75 -12.72 -19.73
N HIS A 353 14.55 -13.77 -19.88
CA HIS A 353 14.36 -14.73 -20.95
C HIS A 353 13.10 -15.55 -20.68
N GLU A 354 12.35 -15.83 -21.74
CA GLU A 354 11.16 -16.67 -21.69
C GLU A 354 11.48 -18.04 -21.06
N THR A 355 10.85 -18.34 -19.93
CA THR A 355 11.13 -19.56 -19.17
C THR A 355 10.52 -20.79 -19.86
N LEU A 356 10.98 -21.98 -19.49
CA LEU A 356 10.34 -23.23 -19.93
C LEU A 356 8.84 -23.29 -19.52
N TYR A 357 8.47 -22.64 -18.42
CA TYR A 357 7.08 -22.55 -17.98
C TYR A 357 6.26 -21.63 -18.89
N ASP A 358 6.79 -20.47 -19.28
CA ASP A 358 6.13 -19.57 -20.23
C ASP A 358 5.95 -20.24 -21.60
N LYS A 359 6.98 -20.95 -22.08
CA LYS A 359 6.91 -21.76 -23.31
C LYS A 359 5.84 -22.84 -23.22
N ALA A 360 5.78 -23.57 -22.10
CA ALA A 360 4.76 -24.58 -21.87
C ALA A 360 3.34 -23.97 -21.83
N MET A 361 3.17 -22.80 -21.21
CA MET A 361 1.90 -22.07 -21.15
C MET A 361 1.46 -21.58 -22.55
N LYS A 362 2.38 -21.05 -23.36
CA LYS A 362 2.08 -20.67 -24.75
C LYS A 362 1.69 -21.89 -25.60
N LEU A 363 2.50 -22.95 -25.57
CA LEU A 363 2.22 -24.20 -26.30
C LEU A 363 0.88 -24.82 -25.88
N TYR A 364 0.52 -24.74 -24.60
CA TYR A 364 -0.77 -25.20 -24.10
C TYR A 364 -1.92 -24.32 -24.61
N ALA A 365 -1.76 -23.00 -24.64
CA ALA A 365 -2.74 -22.09 -25.21
C ALA A 365 -2.97 -22.36 -26.71
N THR A 366 -1.90 -22.49 -27.51
CA THR A 366 -1.98 -22.84 -28.93
C THR A 366 -2.72 -24.17 -29.15
N LYS A 367 -2.41 -25.20 -28.35
CA LYS A 367 -3.11 -26.50 -28.41
C LYS A 367 -4.61 -26.42 -28.05
N LEU A 368 -5.02 -25.48 -27.20
CA LEU A 368 -6.44 -25.23 -26.91
C LEU A 368 -7.15 -24.52 -28.08
N GLU A 369 -6.45 -23.63 -28.78
CA GLU A 369 -6.97 -22.92 -29.96
C GLU A 369 -7.10 -23.83 -31.20
N GLU A 370 -6.24 -24.84 -31.33
CA GLU A 370 -6.32 -25.86 -32.40
C GLU A 370 -7.53 -26.81 -32.28
N GLY A 371 -8.15 -26.89 -31.11
CA GLY A 371 -9.36 -27.68 -30.84
C GLY A 371 -9.14 -29.18 -30.66
N SER A 372 -10.08 -29.84 -29.96
CA SER A 372 -9.97 -31.23 -29.46
C SER A 372 -9.98 -32.35 -30.52
N GLY A 373 -9.69 -32.05 -31.78
CA GLY A 373 -9.81 -32.98 -32.91
C GLY A 373 -8.52 -33.72 -33.30
N LYS A 374 -7.35 -33.31 -32.79
CA LYS A 374 -6.06 -33.93 -33.11
C LYS A 374 -5.53 -34.71 -31.91
N ASN A 375 -5.50 -36.04 -32.02
CA ASN A 375 -4.73 -36.87 -31.11
C ASN A 375 -3.23 -36.52 -31.24
N PRO A 376 -2.47 -36.42 -30.13
CA PRO A 376 -1.03 -36.22 -30.22
C PRO A 376 -0.38 -37.50 -30.72
N ILE A 377 -0.07 -37.54 -32.02
CA ILE A 377 0.99 -38.42 -32.53
C ILE A 377 2.30 -37.87 -31.92
N PRO A 378 3.09 -38.67 -31.20
CA PRO A 378 4.44 -38.28 -30.81
C PRO A 378 5.33 -38.38 -32.04
N THR A 379 5.23 -37.41 -32.95
CA THR A 379 6.29 -37.15 -33.92
C THR A 379 7.52 -36.72 -33.13
N GLU A 380 8.69 -37.15 -33.59
CA GLU A 380 9.97 -36.88 -32.94
C GLU A 380 10.22 -35.37 -32.78
N LEU A 381 11.15 -35.01 -31.89
CA LEU A 381 11.57 -33.62 -31.65
C LEU A 381 12.33 -33.04 -32.86
N GLU A 382 11.61 -32.82 -33.96
CA GLU A 382 12.04 -31.87 -34.98
C GLU A 382 12.18 -30.50 -34.31
N SER A 383 13.26 -29.81 -34.68
CA SER A 383 13.61 -28.52 -34.11
C SER A 383 12.57 -27.50 -34.54
N VAL A 384 11.60 -27.21 -33.66
CA VAL A 384 10.63 -26.13 -33.90
C VAL A 384 11.41 -24.82 -33.90
N GLU A 385 11.75 -24.34 -35.10
CA GLU A 385 12.23 -22.98 -35.31
C GLU A 385 11.16 -22.04 -34.76
N LEU A 386 11.49 -21.39 -33.66
CA LEU A 386 10.59 -20.48 -32.98
C LEU A 386 10.31 -19.30 -33.93
N PRO A 387 9.04 -18.88 -34.10
CA PRO A 387 8.75 -17.59 -34.70
C PRO A 387 9.56 -16.52 -33.98
N GLU A 388 10.14 -15.58 -34.74
CA GLU A 388 10.83 -14.42 -34.16
C GLU A 388 9.91 -13.74 -33.13
N PRO A 389 10.45 -13.22 -32.02
CA PRO A 389 9.63 -12.61 -30.98
C PRO A 389 8.78 -11.49 -31.61
N ASP A 390 7.46 -11.65 -31.57
CA ASP A 390 6.51 -10.62 -31.99
C ASP A 390 6.79 -9.34 -31.18
N ILE A 391 7.51 -8.40 -31.81
CA ILE A 391 7.80 -7.09 -31.28
C ILE A 391 6.48 -6.33 -31.34
N GLY A 392 5.67 -6.54 -30.30
CA GLY A 392 4.33 -6.00 -30.19
C GLY A 392 4.29 -4.48 -30.39
N PRO A 393 3.10 -3.92 -30.68
CA PRO A 393 2.95 -2.59 -31.24
C PRO A 393 3.74 -1.52 -30.49
N GLU A 394 4.49 -0.72 -31.26
CA GLU A 394 5.44 0.28 -30.77
C GLU A 394 4.83 1.16 -29.66
N LEU A 395 5.42 1.06 -28.47
CA LEU A 395 4.92 1.73 -27.27
C LEU A 395 5.01 3.24 -27.43
N GLN A 396 3.84 3.88 -27.52
CA GLN A 396 3.73 5.33 -27.71
C GLN A 396 4.47 6.10 -26.59
N MET A 397 5.23 7.12 -26.99
CA MET A 397 6.00 7.94 -26.05
C MET A 397 5.09 8.50 -24.95
N GLY A 398 5.50 8.32 -23.69
CA GLY A 398 4.72 8.76 -22.53
C GLY A 398 3.66 7.78 -22.02
N TRP A 399 3.53 6.56 -22.57
CA TRP A 399 2.56 5.54 -22.13
C TRP A 399 2.58 5.24 -20.61
N ALA A 400 3.74 5.39 -19.96
CA ALA A 400 3.94 5.13 -18.54
C ALA A 400 3.74 6.35 -17.63
N LEU A 401 3.50 7.55 -18.19
CA LEU A 401 3.24 8.75 -17.38
C LEU A 401 1.93 8.62 -16.59
N ARG A 402 1.86 9.27 -15.43
CA ARG A 402 0.63 9.35 -14.65
C ARG A 402 -0.41 10.16 -15.42
N THR A 403 -1.52 9.53 -15.78
CA THR A 403 -2.67 10.20 -16.40
C THR A 403 -3.77 10.42 -15.37
N SER A 404 -4.37 11.61 -15.34
CA SER A 404 -5.59 11.83 -14.59
C SER A 404 -6.75 11.11 -15.28
N THR A 405 -7.15 9.96 -14.75
CA THR A 405 -8.35 9.24 -15.21
C THR A 405 -9.59 10.05 -14.85
N LYS A 406 -10.27 10.60 -15.85
CA LYS A 406 -11.55 11.31 -15.65
C LYS A 406 -12.58 10.36 -15.05
N GLY A 407 -12.97 10.58 -13.79
CA GLY A 407 -13.95 9.77 -13.09
C GLY A 407 -15.31 9.76 -13.81
N LYS A 408 -15.70 8.60 -14.35
CA LYS A 408 -17.05 8.41 -14.91
C LYS A 408 -18.04 8.31 -13.75
N ARG A 409 -18.89 9.33 -13.59
CA ARG A 409 -20.00 9.31 -12.61
C ARG A 409 -20.85 8.05 -12.83
N PHE A 410 -21.24 7.40 -11.73
CA PHE A 410 -22.11 6.23 -11.81
C PHE A 410 -23.46 6.63 -12.44
N SER A 411 -23.97 5.77 -13.33
CA SER A 411 -25.32 5.91 -13.89
C SER A 411 -26.37 5.67 -12.80
N ASP A 412 -27.57 6.20 -13.00
CA ASP A 412 -28.63 6.04 -12.00
C ASP A 412 -29.11 4.58 -11.89
N VAL A 413 -28.92 3.79 -12.96
CA VAL A 413 -29.13 2.32 -12.93
C VAL A 413 -28.12 1.63 -12.01
N GLN A 414 -26.82 2.00 -12.09
CA GLN A 414 -25.79 1.49 -11.19
C GLN A 414 -26.07 1.89 -9.74
N LYS A 415 -26.35 3.18 -9.48
CA LYS A 415 -26.67 3.67 -8.12
C LYS A 415 -27.88 2.94 -7.53
N LYS A 416 -28.97 2.83 -8.30
CA LYS A 416 -30.20 2.17 -7.84
C LYS A 416 -29.94 0.72 -7.47
N TYR A 417 -29.28 -0.05 -8.34
CA TYR A 417 -28.93 -1.43 -8.06
C TYR A 417 -28.10 -1.59 -6.78
N LEU A 418 -27.11 -0.71 -6.56
CA LEU A 418 -26.30 -0.75 -5.34
C LEU A 418 -27.12 -0.41 -4.08
N VAL A 419 -28.04 0.56 -4.15
CA VAL A 419 -28.97 0.84 -3.04
C VAL A 419 -29.89 -0.35 -2.79
N ASP A 420 -30.53 -0.92 -3.82
CA ASP A 420 -31.42 -2.08 -3.69
C ASP A 420 -30.70 -3.28 -3.03
N VAL A 421 -29.44 -3.54 -3.41
CA VAL A 421 -28.59 -4.61 -2.84
C VAL A 421 -28.16 -4.29 -1.40
N PHE A 422 -27.85 -3.04 -1.08
CA PHE A 422 -27.50 -2.61 0.27
C PHE A 422 -28.71 -2.76 1.21
N ASP A 423 -29.89 -2.33 0.78
CA ASP A 423 -31.12 -2.29 1.58
C ASP A 423 -31.63 -3.70 1.90
N ALA A 424 -31.65 -4.58 0.89
CA ALA A 424 -32.00 -5.99 1.08
C ALA A 424 -31.05 -6.70 2.06
N ARG A 425 -29.79 -6.26 2.15
CA ARG A 425 -28.78 -6.85 3.02
C ARG A 425 -28.80 -6.27 4.43
N GLU A 426 -29.06 -4.96 4.57
CA GLU A 426 -29.32 -4.30 5.85
C GLU A 426 -30.51 -4.93 6.60
N GLN A 427 -31.60 -5.25 5.90
CA GLN A 427 -32.75 -5.99 6.45
C GLN A 427 -32.39 -7.39 7.00
N THR A 428 -31.32 -8.01 6.49
CA THR A 428 -30.84 -9.33 6.95
C THR A 428 -29.73 -9.25 8.01
N GLY A 429 -29.33 -8.04 8.43
CA GLY A 429 -28.23 -7.82 9.38
C GLY A 429 -26.83 -8.19 8.86
N ARG A 430 -26.69 -8.61 7.59
CA ARG A 430 -25.42 -9.04 6.98
C ARG A 430 -24.96 -8.05 5.93
N LYS A 431 -23.73 -7.55 6.04
CA LYS A 431 -23.15 -6.66 5.02
C LYS A 431 -22.99 -7.40 3.68
N ALA A 432 -23.24 -6.70 2.58
CA ALA A 432 -22.94 -7.19 1.24
C ALA A 432 -21.43 -7.21 0.99
N ASP A 433 -20.88 -8.34 0.52
CA ASP A 433 -19.48 -8.38 0.08
C ASP A 433 -19.31 -7.65 -1.28
N PRO A 434 -18.41 -6.66 -1.40
CA PRO A 434 -18.25 -5.92 -2.65
C PRO A 434 -17.73 -6.76 -3.83
N GLY A 435 -17.00 -7.84 -3.56
CA GLY A 435 -16.55 -8.81 -4.55
C GLY A 435 -17.72 -9.61 -5.13
N ASP A 436 -18.61 -10.09 -4.28
CA ASP A 436 -19.86 -10.77 -4.66
C ASP A 436 -20.78 -9.86 -5.45
N VAL A 437 -20.97 -8.61 -5.03
CA VAL A 437 -21.79 -7.65 -5.78
C VAL A 437 -21.16 -7.33 -7.14
N SER A 438 -19.84 -7.16 -7.23
CA SER A 438 -19.14 -7.02 -8.53
C SER A 438 -19.34 -8.25 -9.43
N ARG A 439 -19.34 -9.46 -8.85
CA ARG A 439 -19.66 -10.70 -9.59
C ARG A 439 -21.12 -10.73 -10.04
N ALA A 440 -22.06 -10.39 -9.17
CA ALA A 440 -23.49 -10.37 -9.45
C ALA A 440 -23.86 -9.34 -10.54
N MET A 441 -23.23 -8.16 -10.57
CA MET A 441 -23.43 -7.17 -11.65
C MET A 441 -23.15 -7.76 -13.05
N ARG A 442 -22.22 -8.72 -13.17
CA ARG A 442 -21.87 -9.36 -14.45
C ARG A 442 -22.91 -10.38 -14.93
N SER A 443 -23.79 -10.87 -14.05
CA SER A 443 -24.84 -11.85 -14.34
C SER A 443 -26.27 -11.32 -14.18
N THR A 444 -26.46 -10.15 -13.57
CA THR A 444 -27.78 -9.58 -13.27
C THR A 444 -28.60 -9.32 -14.54
N ARG A 445 -29.88 -9.69 -14.50
CA ARG A 445 -30.82 -9.57 -15.61
C ARG A 445 -32.07 -8.79 -15.22
N ASN A 446 -32.68 -8.18 -16.22
CA ASN A 446 -34.01 -7.58 -16.17
C ASN A 446 -35.10 -8.65 -16.12
N SER A 447 -36.33 -8.25 -15.80
CA SER A 447 -37.51 -9.12 -15.73
C SER A 447 -37.91 -9.76 -17.07
N ASP A 448 -37.40 -9.25 -18.20
CA ASP A 448 -37.55 -9.80 -19.56
C ASP A 448 -36.44 -10.80 -19.93
N GLY A 449 -35.46 -11.01 -19.05
CA GLY A 449 -34.28 -11.85 -19.29
C GLY A 449 -33.11 -11.16 -19.98
N SER A 450 -33.22 -9.89 -20.39
CA SER A 450 -32.10 -9.09 -20.91
C SER A 450 -31.07 -8.80 -19.81
N ARG A 451 -29.82 -8.46 -20.17
CA ARG A 451 -28.79 -8.10 -19.16
C ARG A 451 -29.04 -6.68 -18.64
N LEU A 452 -28.95 -6.49 -17.33
CA LEU A 452 -29.13 -5.17 -16.70
C LEU A 452 -27.95 -4.23 -16.98
N PHE A 453 -26.73 -4.77 -17.12
CA PHE A 453 -25.49 -4.02 -17.28
C PHE A 453 -24.69 -4.49 -18.50
N ASN A 454 -24.08 -3.54 -19.21
CA ASN A 454 -23.08 -3.83 -20.23
C ASN A 454 -21.67 -3.82 -19.64
N LYS A 455 -20.67 -4.27 -20.43
CA LYS A 455 -19.25 -4.31 -20.01
C LYS A 455 -18.74 -2.97 -19.45
N GLY A 456 -19.21 -1.85 -20.01
CA GLY A 456 -18.84 -0.48 -19.59
C GLY A 456 -19.59 0.06 -18.37
N ASP A 457 -20.46 -0.76 -17.77
CA ASP A 457 -21.25 -0.45 -16.57
C ASP A 457 -20.90 -1.36 -15.38
N PHE A 458 -19.94 -2.28 -15.54
CA PHE A 458 -19.47 -3.13 -14.44
C PHE A 458 -18.56 -2.32 -13.51
N LEU A 459 -18.86 -2.37 -12.20
CA LEU A 459 -18.08 -1.72 -11.16
C LEU A 459 -17.08 -2.68 -10.51
N THR A 460 -15.93 -2.15 -10.08
CA THR A 460 -14.94 -2.91 -9.31
C THR A 460 -15.40 -3.11 -7.86
N PRO A 461 -14.87 -4.12 -7.14
CA PRO A 461 -15.16 -4.29 -5.73
C PRO A 461 -14.85 -3.04 -4.89
N GLN A 462 -13.76 -2.32 -5.19
CA GLN A 462 -13.38 -1.08 -4.50
C GLN A 462 -14.40 0.06 -4.73
N GLN A 463 -14.87 0.24 -5.97
CA GLN A 463 -15.93 1.21 -6.30
C GLN A 463 -17.23 0.93 -5.54
N ILE A 464 -17.59 -0.34 -5.39
CA ILE A 464 -18.78 -0.78 -4.65
C ILE A 464 -18.57 -0.59 -3.14
N ALA A 465 -17.39 -0.92 -2.61
CA ALA A 465 -17.04 -0.73 -1.21
C ALA A 465 -17.10 0.75 -0.79
N SER A 466 -16.52 1.65 -1.59
CA SER A 466 -16.59 3.10 -1.36
C SER A 466 -18.03 3.60 -1.40
N PHE A 467 -18.84 3.15 -2.38
CA PHE A 467 -20.26 3.52 -2.46
C PHE A 467 -21.06 3.06 -1.23
N PHE A 468 -20.88 1.81 -0.78
CA PHE A 468 -21.54 1.30 0.44
C PHE A 468 -21.07 2.02 1.70
N SER A 469 -19.78 2.39 1.79
CA SER A 469 -19.25 3.20 2.90
C SER A 469 -19.92 4.57 2.97
N ARG A 470 -19.99 5.29 1.83
CA ARG A 470 -20.66 6.60 1.72
C ARG A 470 -22.16 6.51 2.00
N LEU A 471 -22.84 5.47 1.50
CA LEU A 471 -24.27 5.24 1.76
C LEU A 471 -24.54 4.95 3.26
N ALA A 472 -23.68 4.17 3.90
CA ALA A 472 -23.75 3.90 5.33
C ALA A 472 -23.48 5.16 6.19
N LYS A 473 -22.49 6.00 5.84
CA LYS A 473 -22.24 7.30 6.51
C LYS A 473 -23.50 8.16 6.46
N LYS A 474 -24.05 8.35 5.26
CA LYS A 474 -25.27 9.16 5.02
C LYS A 474 -26.50 8.68 5.78
N ARG A 475 -26.67 7.36 5.98
CA ARG A 475 -27.80 6.81 6.77
C ARG A 475 -27.65 7.03 8.26
N ARG A 476 -26.43 7.06 8.80
CA ARG A 476 -26.17 7.44 10.19
C ARG A 476 -26.49 8.92 10.41
N GLU A 477 -25.94 9.78 9.55
CA GLU A 477 -26.18 11.24 9.55
C GLU A 477 -27.68 11.59 9.48
N ASN A 478 -28.47 10.86 8.67
CA ASN A 478 -29.92 11.07 8.59
C ASN A 478 -30.74 10.57 9.80
N THR A 479 -30.15 9.77 10.69
CA THR A 479 -30.86 9.13 11.81
C THR A 479 -30.59 9.84 13.15
N SER A 480 -29.48 10.57 13.25
CA SER A 480 -29.10 11.37 14.42
C SER A 480 -29.02 12.85 14.06
N GLY A 481 -30.04 13.63 14.44
CA GLY A 481 -30.05 15.08 14.29
C GLY A 481 -29.22 15.79 15.37
N ASP A 482 -27.92 15.48 15.47
CA ASP A 482 -26.99 16.11 16.40
C ASP A 482 -25.60 16.28 15.76
N LYS A 483 -24.83 17.28 16.19
CA LYS A 483 -23.55 17.67 15.56
C LYS A 483 -22.34 17.35 16.44
N ASP A 484 -21.27 16.80 15.84
CA ASP A 484 -19.87 17.31 15.88
C ASP A 484 -18.77 16.22 15.73
N ASN A 485 -17.90 16.43 14.72
CA ASN A 485 -16.45 16.10 14.54
C ASN A 485 -15.91 14.64 14.52
N GLU A 486 -14.87 14.32 13.68
CA GLU A 486 -13.34 14.11 13.72
C GLU A 486 -12.44 12.80 14.03
N GLU A 487 -12.58 11.66 13.31
CA GLU A 487 -11.73 10.44 13.09
C GLU A 487 -12.27 9.58 11.89
N ARG A 488 -11.52 9.54 10.77
CA ARG A 488 -11.64 8.69 9.56
C ARG A 488 -10.70 7.49 9.70
N GLY A 489 -11.08 6.37 9.08
CA GLY A 489 -10.26 5.15 8.97
C GLY A 489 -9.81 4.94 7.53
N ASP A 490 -8.51 4.70 7.36
CA ASP A 490 -7.79 4.63 6.08
C ASP A 490 -8.26 3.49 5.15
N GLY A 491 -8.20 3.71 3.84
CA GLY A 491 -8.73 2.79 2.82
C GLY A 491 -8.87 3.37 1.40
N ASP A 492 -7.76 3.85 0.82
CA ASP A 492 -7.53 4.12 -0.62
C ASP A 492 -8.76 4.56 -1.47
N ASP A 493 -8.94 5.88 -1.59
CA ASP A 493 -9.81 6.51 -2.60
C ASP A 493 -9.05 7.69 -3.23
N ASN A 494 -8.86 7.66 -4.56
CA ASN A 494 -8.51 8.85 -5.33
C ASN A 494 -9.78 9.70 -5.54
N ASP A 495 -10.09 10.62 -4.62
CA ASP A 495 -10.64 11.97 -4.91
C ASP A 495 -10.86 12.76 -3.60
N TYR A 496 -10.72 14.09 -3.66
CA TYR A 496 -10.72 14.99 -2.51
C TYR A 496 -12.12 15.26 -1.90
N GLU A 497 -12.22 15.25 -0.54
CA GLU A 497 -12.83 16.27 0.37
C GLU A 497 -13.31 15.73 1.76
N GLU A 498 -13.35 16.66 2.74
CA GLU A 498 -13.63 16.74 4.20
C GLU A 498 -14.25 15.60 5.09
N ASP A 499 -13.56 15.31 6.21
CA ASP A 499 -13.98 15.18 7.63
C ASP A 499 -14.85 13.96 8.17
N ASP A 500 -14.21 12.90 8.75
CA ASP A 500 -13.88 12.58 10.19
C ASP A 500 -15.03 12.49 11.34
N LEU A 501 -15.04 11.49 12.33
CA LEU A 501 -15.75 11.37 13.72
C LEU A 501 -16.43 9.96 13.94
N ASN A 502 -15.65 8.92 14.33
CA ASN A 502 -15.44 8.40 15.74
C ASN A 502 -15.42 6.87 15.85
N LYS A 503 -14.57 6.38 16.75
CA LYS A 503 -14.14 4.97 16.81
C LYS A 503 -14.40 4.28 18.16
N LYS A 504 -15.08 4.94 19.10
CA LYS A 504 -15.25 4.48 20.50
C LYS A 504 -16.26 3.35 20.76
N ASP A 505 -17.15 3.03 19.82
CA ASP A 505 -18.25 2.06 20.07
C ASP A 505 -17.97 0.60 19.65
N PHE A 506 -16.75 0.29 19.22
CA PHE A 506 -16.43 -1.02 18.63
C PHE A 506 -16.10 -2.09 19.70
N GLU A 507 -15.45 -1.70 20.79
CA GLU A 507 -14.95 -2.64 21.81
C GLU A 507 -16.06 -3.13 22.77
N LYS A 508 -17.10 -2.32 23.01
CA LYS A 508 -18.20 -2.68 23.92
C LYS A 508 -19.15 -3.73 23.34
N ARG A 509 -19.31 -3.79 22.01
CA ARG A 509 -20.21 -4.74 21.30
C ARG A 509 -19.65 -6.16 21.21
N ARG A 510 -18.35 -6.30 20.96
CA ARG A 510 -17.70 -7.60 20.70
C ARG A 510 -17.74 -8.56 21.89
N GLY A 511 -17.93 -8.05 23.12
CA GLY A 511 -18.15 -8.86 24.32
C GLY A 511 -19.56 -9.43 24.44
N GLN A 512 -20.55 -8.84 23.76
CA GLN A 512 -21.96 -9.27 23.80
C GLN A 512 -22.31 -10.20 22.63
N GLU A 513 -21.72 -9.96 21.45
CA GLU A 513 -21.94 -10.75 20.23
C GLU A 513 -21.58 -12.24 20.37
N ILE A 514 -20.60 -12.61 21.21
CA ILE A 514 -20.15 -14.02 21.36
C ILE A 514 -21.20 -14.87 22.07
N GLU A 515 -21.97 -14.29 23.00
CA GLU A 515 -23.03 -14.99 23.72
C GLU A 515 -24.28 -15.13 22.83
N GLU A 516 -24.65 -14.08 22.09
CA GLU A 516 -25.73 -14.10 21.09
C GLU A 516 -25.45 -15.04 19.90
N LEU A 517 -24.20 -15.13 19.43
CA LEU A 517 -23.79 -16.05 18.35
C LEU A 517 -24.04 -17.52 18.71
N SER A 518 -23.92 -17.89 19.99
CA SER A 518 -24.18 -19.25 20.45
C SER A 518 -25.67 -19.64 20.37
N ALA A 519 -26.58 -18.69 20.64
CA ALA A 519 -28.02 -18.88 20.50
C ALA A 519 -28.47 -18.83 19.02
N SER A 520 -27.88 -17.92 18.23
CA SER A 520 -28.19 -17.75 16.80
C SER A 520 -27.85 -18.98 15.96
N LEU A 521 -26.78 -19.71 16.31
CA LEU A 521 -26.36 -20.93 15.61
C LEU A 521 -27.39 -22.09 15.69
N ILE A 522 -28.18 -22.15 16.76
CA ILE A 522 -29.22 -23.16 16.94
C ILE A 522 -30.45 -22.83 16.08
N ASP A 523 -30.75 -21.54 15.92
CA ASP A 523 -31.90 -21.03 15.17
C ASP A 523 -31.61 -20.87 13.65
N ALA A 524 -30.35 -21.06 13.22
CA ALA A 524 -29.91 -20.96 11.81
C ALA A 524 -30.08 -22.25 10.99
N ILE A 525 -30.55 -23.35 11.60
CA ILE A 525 -30.67 -24.68 10.97
C ILE A 525 -32.11 -24.95 10.46
N GLY A 526 -33.07 -24.05 10.75
CA GLY A 526 -34.47 -24.15 10.32
C GLY A 526 -34.84 -23.25 9.12
N LEU A 527 -35.82 -23.67 8.33
CA LEU A 527 -36.47 -22.84 7.29
C LEU A 527 -37.26 -21.70 7.94
N LYS A 528 -36.87 -20.44 7.70
CA LYS A 528 -37.56 -19.25 8.24
C LYS A 528 -38.52 -18.61 7.23
N HIS A 529 -39.64 -18.11 7.74
CA HIS A 529 -40.66 -17.40 6.97
C HIS A 529 -40.28 -15.93 6.71
N PRO A 530 -40.55 -15.36 5.52
CA PRO A 530 -40.97 -16.03 4.28
C PRO A 530 -39.81 -16.73 3.58
N ILE A 531 -40.11 -17.83 2.87
CA ILE A 531 -39.15 -18.49 1.98
C ILE A 531 -38.88 -17.56 0.79
N MET A 532 -37.64 -17.10 0.66
CA MET A 532 -37.19 -16.17 -0.38
C MET A 532 -36.25 -16.86 -1.38
N PHE A 533 -36.46 -16.64 -2.67
CA PHE A 533 -35.48 -16.94 -3.72
C PHE A 533 -35.15 -15.68 -4.52
N ASP A 534 -33.90 -15.25 -4.50
CA ASP A 534 -33.47 -13.98 -5.10
C ASP A 534 -34.39 -12.83 -4.63
N ARG A 535 -35.10 -12.15 -5.52
CA ARG A 535 -36.08 -11.09 -5.21
C ARG A 535 -37.53 -11.57 -5.02
N HIS A 536 -37.78 -12.87 -5.00
CA HIS A 536 -39.13 -13.46 -5.07
C HIS A 536 -39.54 -14.12 -3.75
N ASN A 537 -40.64 -13.63 -3.16
CA ASN A 537 -41.26 -14.23 -1.98
C ASN A 537 -42.09 -15.47 -2.38
N ILE A 538 -41.56 -16.67 -2.10
CA ILE A 538 -42.17 -17.93 -2.52
C ILE A 538 -43.43 -18.24 -1.71
N CYS A 539 -43.47 -17.88 -0.41
CA CYS A 539 -44.69 -18.00 0.40
C CYS A 539 -45.83 -17.15 -0.16
N GLU A 540 -45.59 -15.88 -0.51
CA GLU A 540 -46.57 -14.97 -1.09
C GLU A 540 -47.00 -15.42 -2.50
N LEU A 541 -46.05 -15.82 -3.35
CA LEU A 541 -46.35 -16.29 -4.70
C LEU A 541 -47.12 -17.63 -4.69
N THR A 542 -47.01 -18.41 -3.62
CA THR A 542 -47.79 -19.62 -3.38
C THR A 542 -49.21 -19.28 -2.93
N SER A 543 -49.38 -18.44 -1.90
CA SER A 543 -50.72 -18.04 -1.42
C SER A 543 -51.55 -17.32 -2.48
N GLN A 544 -50.89 -16.54 -3.35
CA GLN A 544 -51.53 -15.87 -4.48
C GLN A 544 -51.65 -16.74 -5.76
N ARG A 545 -51.23 -18.02 -5.72
CA ARG A 545 -51.21 -18.97 -6.87
C ARG A 545 -50.48 -18.45 -8.14
N LYS A 546 -49.44 -17.62 -7.94
CA LYS A 546 -48.69 -16.94 -9.02
C LYS A 546 -47.44 -17.69 -9.50
N LEU A 547 -47.03 -18.79 -8.85
CA LEU A 547 -45.86 -19.61 -9.26
C LEU A 547 -45.93 -20.09 -10.72
N SER A 548 -47.14 -20.30 -11.25
CA SER A 548 -47.39 -20.67 -12.66
C SER A 548 -46.87 -19.66 -13.70
N LYS A 549 -46.58 -18.41 -13.29
CA LYS A 549 -46.04 -17.35 -14.17
C LYS A 549 -44.56 -17.55 -14.54
N PHE A 550 -43.77 -18.23 -13.70
CA PHE A 550 -42.35 -18.46 -13.97
C PHE A 550 -42.12 -19.46 -15.12
N SER A 551 -40.96 -19.37 -15.79
CA SER A 551 -40.55 -20.38 -16.78
C SER A 551 -40.19 -21.71 -16.11
N VAL A 552 -40.18 -22.81 -16.86
CA VAL A 552 -39.76 -24.13 -16.32
C VAL A 552 -38.32 -24.07 -15.80
N TYR A 553 -37.44 -23.35 -16.49
CA TYR A 553 -36.05 -23.13 -16.07
C TYR A 553 -35.95 -22.36 -14.75
N MET A 554 -36.73 -21.29 -14.59
CA MET A 554 -36.74 -20.50 -13.35
C MET A 554 -37.23 -21.34 -12.17
N LEU A 555 -38.26 -22.16 -12.38
CA LEU A 555 -38.76 -23.10 -11.36
C LEU A 555 -37.73 -24.20 -11.02
N GLN A 556 -36.92 -24.62 -11.99
CA GLN A 556 -35.79 -25.54 -11.76
C GLN A 556 -34.72 -24.90 -10.87
N GLU A 557 -34.28 -23.66 -11.16
CA GLU A 557 -33.30 -22.96 -10.32
C GLU A 557 -33.80 -22.75 -8.88
N ILE A 558 -35.08 -22.36 -8.71
CA ILE A 558 -35.70 -22.19 -7.38
C ILE A 558 -35.73 -23.53 -6.61
N CYS A 559 -36.08 -24.65 -7.26
CA CYS A 559 -36.06 -25.96 -6.60
C CYS A 559 -34.63 -26.39 -6.24
N SER A 560 -33.66 -26.15 -7.12
CA SER A 560 -32.26 -26.53 -6.91
C SER A 560 -31.61 -25.78 -5.74
N SER A 561 -31.92 -24.51 -5.51
CA SER A 561 -31.38 -23.75 -4.36
C SER A 561 -31.93 -24.18 -3.00
N PHE A 562 -33.08 -24.87 -2.97
CA PHE A 562 -33.67 -25.46 -1.77
C PHE A 562 -33.45 -26.99 -1.72
N GLU A 563 -32.54 -27.52 -2.55
CA GLU A 563 -32.19 -28.94 -2.64
C GLU A 563 -33.38 -29.90 -2.94
N LEU A 564 -34.47 -29.35 -3.49
CA LEU A 564 -35.70 -30.07 -3.83
C LEU A 564 -35.53 -30.87 -5.13
N ASN A 565 -35.09 -32.12 -4.98
CA ASN A 565 -34.87 -33.03 -6.11
C ASN A 565 -36.16 -33.71 -6.58
N ILE A 566 -36.40 -33.73 -7.90
CA ILE A 566 -37.43 -34.57 -8.52
C ILE A 566 -36.87 -35.98 -8.74
N THR A 567 -37.22 -36.90 -7.85
CA THR A 567 -36.94 -38.34 -7.98
C THR A 567 -38.01 -39.05 -8.83
N ASP A 568 -37.99 -38.86 -10.15
CA ASP A 568 -38.76 -39.72 -11.05
C ASP A 568 -38.14 -39.85 -12.45
N SER A 569 -38.04 -41.09 -12.95
CA SER A 569 -37.28 -41.48 -14.15
C SER A 569 -38.05 -41.34 -15.47
N THR A 570 -39.21 -40.68 -15.45
CA THR A 570 -40.18 -40.68 -16.56
C THR A 570 -40.45 -39.27 -17.12
N GLY A 571 -39.58 -38.74 -18.00
CA GLY A 571 -39.89 -37.71 -19.02
C GLY A 571 -40.47 -36.33 -18.62
N LYS A 572 -40.86 -36.10 -17.36
CA LYS A 572 -41.70 -34.97 -16.92
C LYS A 572 -41.00 -33.62 -16.77
N ARG A 573 -39.67 -33.54 -17.02
CA ARG A 573 -38.85 -32.32 -16.86
C ARG A 573 -39.28 -31.10 -17.69
N LYS A 574 -40.22 -31.26 -18.65
CA LYS A 574 -40.77 -30.17 -19.49
C LYS A 574 -42.04 -29.52 -18.92
N PHE A 575 -42.63 -30.04 -17.85
CA PHE A 575 -43.87 -29.49 -17.27
C PHE A 575 -43.57 -28.66 -16.01
N LYS A 576 -44.30 -27.54 -15.80
CA LYS A 576 -44.14 -26.69 -14.61
C LYS A 576 -44.64 -27.36 -13.33
N LYS A 577 -45.70 -28.17 -13.44
CA LYS A 577 -46.47 -28.70 -12.30
C LYS A 577 -45.61 -29.42 -11.24
N PRO A 578 -44.71 -30.36 -11.57
CA PRO A 578 -43.89 -31.06 -10.56
C PRO A 578 -43.00 -30.14 -9.71
N TYR A 579 -42.51 -29.04 -10.28
CA TYR A 579 -41.71 -28.03 -9.55
C TYR A 579 -42.58 -27.16 -8.65
N ILE A 580 -43.78 -26.79 -9.12
CA ILE A 580 -44.76 -26.06 -8.31
C ILE A 580 -45.23 -26.92 -7.14
N ASP A 581 -45.59 -28.19 -7.37
CA ASP A 581 -46.04 -29.13 -6.34
C ASP A 581 -44.95 -29.35 -5.24
N LEU A 582 -43.66 -29.26 -5.58
CA LEU A 582 -42.55 -29.32 -4.62
C LEU A 582 -42.40 -28.02 -3.80
N LEU A 583 -42.52 -26.86 -4.44
CA LEU A 583 -42.45 -25.56 -3.75
C LEU A 583 -43.67 -25.32 -2.85
N GLU A 584 -44.86 -25.78 -3.26
CA GLU A 584 -46.07 -25.75 -2.43
C GLU A 584 -45.89 -26.63 -1.18
N LYS A 585 -45.26 -27.81 -1.30
CA LYS A 585 -44.89 -28.65 -0.14
C LYS A 585 -43.83 -28.02 0.76
N LEU A 586 -42.83 -27.34 0.20
CA LEU A 586 -41.85 -26.60 0.99
C LEU A 586 -42.53 -25.49 1.80
N VAL A 587 -43.45 -24.74 1.18
CA VAL A 587 -44.24 -23.70 1.86
C VAL A 587 -45.19 -24.28 2.93
N GLN A 588 -45.72 -25.49 2.75
CA GLN A 588 -46.47 -26.21 3.81
C GLN A 588 -45.63 -26.58 5.03
N SER A 589 -44.30 -26.68 4.90
CA SER A 589 -43.37 -26.88 6.03
C SER A 589 -42.88 -25.58 6.67
N CYS A 590 -43.28 -24.42 6.12
CA CYS A 590 -43.01 -23.10 6.65
C CYS A 590 -44.17 -22.65 7.55
N GLY A 591 -43.87 -21.98 8.67
CA GLY A 591 -44.88 -21.51 9.64
C GLY A 591 -45.70 -20.29 9.20
N CYS A 592 -46.16 -20.25 7.96
CA CYS A 592 -47.07 -19.25 7.40
C CYS A 592 -48.55 -19.61 7.51
#